data_AF-G0TW78-F1
#
_entry.id   AF-G0TW78-F1
#
_cell.length_a   1.000
_cell.length_b   1.000
_cell.length_c   1.000
_cell.angle_alpha   90.00
_cell.angle_beta   90.00
_cell.angle_gamma   90.00
#
_symmetry.space_group_name_H-M   'P 1'
#
loop_
_entity.id
_entity.type
_entity.pdbx_description
1 polymer ?
#
loop_
_entity_poly.entity_id
_entity_poly.type
_entity_poly.pdbx_seq_one_letter_code
_entity_poly.pdbx_strand_id
1 'polypeptide(L)'
;MNELQQLASAFFKQQMRYTFTASEHPSTPGIYRFVFSRPTNAAPESAVYVTVDITKDKEQDDVANPRYCAAIEGLSWPYCFRLRNGLVDSGGFPESLLEKVDMQKCKVNNLCLWK
;
A
#
# COMPACT_ATOMS: atom_id res chain seq x y z
N MET A 1 -6.26 19.74 3.58
CA MET A 1 -5.34 18.59 3.45
C MET A 1 -5.82 17.75 2.28
N ASN A 2 -4.99 17.54 1.25
CA ASN A 2 -5.37 16.78 0.05
C ASN A 2 -5.55 15.28 0.41
N GLU A 3 -6.35 14.54 -0.34
CA GLU A 3 -6.70 13.13 -0.11
C GLU A 3 -5.46 12.23 0.02
N LEU A 4 -4.46 12.43 -0.85
CA LEU A 4 -3.17 11.75 -0.76
C LEU A 4 -2.49 11.97 0.61
N GLN A 5 -2.51 13.20 1.13
CA GLN A 5 -1.92 13.53 2.42
C GLN A 5 -2.67 12.87 3.58
N GLN A 6 -4.00 12.75 3.47
CA GLN A 6 -4.83 12.08 4.46
C GLN A 6 -4.53 10.57 4.51
N LEU A 7 -4.48 9.92 3.34
CA LEU A 7 -4.10 8.51 3.22
C LEU A 7 -2.68 8.29 3.76
N ALA A 8 -1.70 9.07 3.29
CA ALA A 8 -0.32 8.96 3.76
C ALA A 8 -0.22 9.11 5.28
N SER A 9 -0.93 10.08 5.87
CA SER A 9 -0.94 10.27 7.33
C SER A 9 -1.57 9.08 8.05
N ALA A 10 -2.62 8.49 7.50
CA ALA A 10 -3.30 7.34 8.09
C ALA A 10 -2.45 6.07 8.06
N PHE A 11 -1.75 5.82 6.95
CA PHE A 11 -0.79 4.73 6.84
C PHE A 11 0.43 4.94 7.73
N PHE A 12 0.93 6.18 7.84
CA PHE A 12 2.04 6.50 8.75
C PHE A 12 1.68 6.21 10.22
N LYS A 13 0.46 6.57 10.64
CA LYS A 13 -0.03 6.33 12.01
C LYS A 13 -0.15 4.85 12.39
N GLN A 14 -0.22 3.93 11.42
CA GLN A 14 -0.29 2.50 11.70
C GLN A 14 1.04 1.91 12.18
N GLN A 15 2.15 2.63 12.02
CA GLN A 15 3.49 2.18 12.46
C GLN A 15 3.86 0.79 11.93
N MET A 16 3.58 0.56 10.64
CA MET A 16 3.88 -0.72 10.01
C MET A 16 5.39 -0.99 9.92
N ARG A 17 5.76 -2.27 9.78
CA ARG A 17 7.16 -2.67 9.50
C ARG A 17 7.66 -2.22 8.13
N TYR A 18 6.76 -1.89 7.22
CA TYR A 18 7.08 -1.37 5.88
C TYR A 18 7.08 0.16 5.88
N THR A 19 8.13 0.75 5.33
CA THR A 19 8.16 2.16 4.96
C THR A 19 7.50 2.36 3.61
N PHE A 20 7.01 3.56 3.32
CA PHE A 20 6.39 3.83 2.02
C PHE A 20 6.69 5.22 1.50
N THR A 21 6.57 5.34 0.18
CA THR A 21 6.38 6.62 -0.52
C THR A 21 5.02 6.61 -1.20
N ALA A 22 4.38 7.76 -1.30
CA ALA A 22 3.04 7.88 -1.86
C ALA A 22 2.99 9.00 -2.90
N SER A 23 2.28 8.77 -3.99
CA SER A 23 2.10 9.73 -5.08
C SER A 23 0.73 9.54 -5.73
N GLU A 24 0.22 10.59 -6.37
CA GLU A 24 -0.94 10.45 -7.26
C GLU A 24 -0.48 9.99 -8.64
N HIS A 25 -1.24 9.09 -9.27
CA HIS A 25 -0.90 8.57 -10.59
C HIS A 25 -0.96 9.70 -11.63
N PRO A 26 0.12 9.95 -12.40
CA PRO A 26 0.24 11.14 -13.25
C PRO A 26 -0.79 11.18 -14.39
N SER A 27 -1.23 10.01 -14.86
CA SER A 27 -2.18 9.88 -15.98
C SER A 27 -3.62 9.61 -15.54
N THR A 28 -3.84 9.29 -14.26
CA THR A 28 -5.14 8.81 -13.77
C THR A 28 -5.45 9.44 -12.41
N PRO A 29 -5.94 10.68 -12.39
CA PRO A 29 -6.29 11.36 -11.15
C PRO A 29 -7.26 10.55 -10.29
N GLY A 30 -7.09 10.60 -8.98
CA GLY A 30 -7.85 9.79 -8.02
C GLY A 30 -7.35 8.36 -7.82
N ILE A 31 -6.25 7.97 -8.46
CA ILE A 31 -5.47 6.78 -8.10
C ILE A 31 -4.22 7.22 -7.32
N TYR A 32 -4.07 6.69 -6.12
CA TYR A 32 -2.94 6.99 -5.24
C TYR A 32 -2.02 5.77 -5.16
N ARG A 33 -0.81 5.87 -5.70
CA ARG A 33 0.19 4.81 -5.68
C ARG A 33 1.05 4.92 -4.43
N PHE A 34 1.04 3.84 -3.65
CA PHE A 34 1.91 3.61 -2.51
C PHE A 34 2.97 2.57 -2.88
N VAL A 35 4.24 2.94 -2.72
CA VAL A 35 5.36 2.03 -2.92
C VAL A 35 5.95 1.69 -1.56
N PHE A 36 5.69 0.48 -1.10
CA PHE A 36 6.16 -0.06 0.17
C PHE A 36 7.52 -0.73 0.00
N SER A 37 8.36 -0.61 1.02
CA SER A 37 9.65 -1.27 1.12
C SER A 37 9.93 -1.62 2.57
N ARG A 38 10.79 -2.62 2.79
CA ARG A 38 11.23 -3.03 4.12
C ARG A 38 12.75 -2.87 4.21
N PRO A 39 13.24 -1.65 4.50
CA PRO A 39 14.67 -1.45 4.73
C PRO A 39 15.10 -2.19 5.99
N THR A 40 16.34 -2.67 6.01
CA THR A 40 16.94 -3.33 7.18
C THR A 40 18.30 -2.69 7.47
N ASN A 41 18.84 -2.90 8.67
CA ASN A 41 20.17 -2.39 9.01
C ASN A 41 21.28 -2.94 8.09
N ALA A 42 21.07 -4.11 7.47
CA ALA A 42 21.99 -4.70 6.51
C ALA A 42 21.79 -4.20 5.07
N ALA A 43 20.62 -3.63 4.76
CA ALA A 43 20.25 -3.12 3.43
C ALA A 43 19.37 -1.86 3.59
N PRO A 44 19.98 -0.66 3.64
CA PRO A 44 19.26 0.60 3.86
C PRO A 44 18.32 0.93 2.70
N GLU A 45 18.62 0.43 1.50
CA GLU A 45 17.72 0.41 0.35
C GLU A 45 17.19 -1.01 0.16
N SER A 46 15.87 -1.17 0.14
CA SER A 46 15.26 -2.49 -0.03
C SER A 46 15.37 -2.94 -1.48
N ALA A 47 15.86 -4.14 -1.73
CA ALA A 47 15.89 -4.73 -3.08
C ALA A 47 14.50 -5.14 -3.59
N VAL A 48 13.49 -5.10 -2.71
CA VAL A 48 12.11 -5.49 -3.02
C VAL A 48 11.17 -4.35 -2.66
N TYR A 49 10.31 -4.01 -3.62
CA TYR A 49 9.27 -3.01 -3.46
C TYR A 49 7.92 -3.66 -3.73
N VAL A 50 6.90 -3.25 -2.96
CA VAL A 50 5.51 -3.66 -3.12
C VAL A 50 4.67 -2.44 -3.48
N THR A 51 4.12 -2.42 -4.69
CA THR A 51 3.25 -1.37 -5.21
C THR A 51 1.81 -1.65 -4.85
N VAL A 52 1.12 -0.64 -4.34
CA VAL A 52 -0.28 -0.66 -3.97
C VAL A 52 -0.96 0.56 -4.57
N ASP A 53 -1.91 0.34 -5.46
CA ASP A 53 -2.72 1.40 -6.05
C ASP A 53 -4.05 1.51 -5.29
N ILE A 54 -4.29 2.66 -4.69
CA ILE A 54 -5.45 2.94 -3.84
C ILE A 54 -6.41 3.85 -4.60
N THR A 55 -7.67 3.44 -4.67
CA THR A 55 -8.74 4.22 -5.30
C THR A 55 -9.90 4.41 -4.34
N LYS A 56 -10.50 5.59 -4.35
CA LYS A 56 -11.74 5.84 -3.59
C LYS A 56 -12.91 5.09 -4.22
N ASP A 57 -13.67 4.38 -3.40
CA ASP A 57 -14.90 3.71 -3.81
C ASP A 57 -16.03 4.75 -3.93
N LYS A 58 -16.54 4.93 -5.15
CA LYS A 58 -17.54 5.97 -5.46
C LYS A 58 -18.96 5.57 -5.07
N GLU A 59 -19.23 4.29 -4.81
CA GLU A 59 -20.58 3.79 -4.54
C GLU A 59 -20.98 3.90 -3.05
N GLN A 60 -20.00 4.05 -2.15
CA GLN A 60 -20.20 4.16 -0.69
C GLN A 60 -19.52 5.39 -0.10
N ASP A 61 -19.74 6.55 -0.72
CA ASP A 61 -19.19 7.83 -0.25
C ASP A 61 -19.98 8.35 0.96
N ASP A 62 -19.80 7.71 2.12
CA ASP A 62 -20.09 8.34 3.40
C ASP A 62 -18.99 9.38 3.64
N VAL A 63 -19.36 10.67 3.59
CA VAL A 63 -18.44 11.81 3.77
C VAL A 63 -17.63 11.68 5.05
N ALA A 64 -18.18 11.05 6.09
CA ALA A 64 -17.50 10.87 7.37
C ALA A 64 -16.55 9.65 7.39
N ASN A 65 -16.78 8.64 6.55
CA ASN A 65 -16.03 7.38 6.55
C ASN A 65 -15.77 6.89 5.12
N PRO A 66 -14.98 7.62 4.33
CA PRO A 66 -14.74 7.27 2.93
C PRO A 66 -14.12 5.88 2.82
N ARG A 67 -14.68 5.09 1.90
CA ARG A 67 -14.21 3.75 1.56
C ARG A 67 -13.18 3.82 0.44
N TYR A 68 -12.10 3.08 0.60
CA TYR A 68 -11.02 2.94 -0.36
C TYR A 68 -10.81 1.47 -0.69
N CYS A 69 -10.28 1.20 -1.87
CA CYS A 69 -9.84 -0.13 -2.26
C CYS A 69 -8.39 -0.06 -2.75
N ALA A 70 -7.56 -0.95 -2.20
CA ALA A 70 -6.15 -1.10 -2.48
C ALA A 70 -5.94 -2.31 -3.39
N ALA A 71 -5.54 -2.07 -4.63
CA ALA A 71 -5.04 -3.07 -5.55
C ALA A 71 -3.55 -3.28 -5.27
N ILE A 72 -3.20 -4.43 -4.70
CA ILE A 72 -1.82 -4.79 -4.37
C ILE A 72 -1.25 -5.57 -5.55
N GLU A 73 -0.07 -5.19 -6.03
CA GLU A 73 0.55 -5.89 -7.16
C GLU A 73 0.70 -7.39 -6.90
N GLY A 74 0.47 -8.21 -7.93
CA GLY A 74 0.55 -9.67 -7.82
C GLY A 74 -0.59 -10.34 -7.05
N LEU A 75 -1.51 -9.59 -6.44
CA LEU A 75 -2.74 -10.14 -5.85
C LEU A 75 -3.94 -9.92 -6.77
N SER A 76 -4.81 -10.93 -6.88
CA SER A 76 -5.97 -10.89 -7.78
C SER A 76 -7.15 -10.07 -7.24
N TRP A 77 -7.25 -9.89 -5.93
CA TRP A 77 -8.38 -9.23 -5.28
C TRP A 77 -7.92 -7.98 -4.55
N PRO A 78 -8.57 -6.82 -4.78
CA PRO A 78 -8.25 -5.61 -4.03
C PRO A 78 -8.72 -5.75 -2.58
N TYR A 79 -7.99 -5.12 -1.67
CA TYR A 79 -8.37 -5.01 -0.27
C TYR A 79 -9.07 -3.68 -0.01
N CYS A 80 -10.34 -3.71 0.39
CA CYS A 80 -11.07 -2.49 0.69
C CYS A 80 -11.10 -2.20 2.20
N PHE A 81 -10.92 -0.93 2.54
CA PHE A 81 -10.90 -0.42 3.91
C PHE A 81 -11.59 0.95 3.99
N ARG A 82 -11.96 1.38 5.18
CA ARG A 82 -12.47 2.74 5.43
C ARG A 82 -11.45 3.57 6.18
N LEU A 83 -11.42 4.85 5.84
CA LEU A 83 -10.69 5.85 6.61
C LEU A 83 -11.62 6.45 7.66
N ARG A 84 -11.40 6.18 8.94
CA ARG A 84 -12.20 6.70 10.05
C ARG A 84 -11.30 7.54 10.95
N ASN A 85 -11.64 8.82 11.15
CA ASN A 85 -10.86 9.75 11.99
C ASN A 85 -9.36 9.79 11.63
N GLY A 86 -9.03 9.62 10.34
CA GLY A 86 -7.65 9.59 9.85
C GLY A 86 -6.87 8.31 10.20
N LEU A 87 -7.57 7.20 10.45
CA LEU A 87 -7.02 5.85 10.67
C LEU A 87 -7.66 4.86 9.69
N VAL A 88 -6.92 3.84 9.27
CA VAL A 88 -7.40 2.77 8.39
C VAL A 88 -8.11 1.70 9.22
N ASP A 89 -9.44 1.76 9.27
CA ASP A 89 -10.35 0.92 10.06
C ASP A 89 -9.87 0.59 11.50
N SER A 90 -10.59 -0.24 12.25
CA SER A 90 -10.16 -0.66 13.61
C SER A 90 -9.08 -1.74 13.58
N GLY A 91 -8.90 -2.42 12.44
CA GLY A 91 -7.96 -3.53 12.27
C GLY A 91 -6.66 -3.16 11.54
N GLY A 92 -6.53 -1.93 11.06
CA GLY A 92 -5.39 -1.52 10.24
C GLY A 92 -5.41 -2.13 8.84
N PHE A 93 -4.48 -1.67 8.01
CA PHE A 93 -4.16 -2.30 6.74
C PHE A 93 -3.33 -3.57 7.02
N PRO A 94 -3.71 -4.72 6.45
CA PRO A 94 -3.06 -5.99 6.77
C PRO A 94 -1.67 -6.09 6.12
N GLU A 95 -0.62 -5.95 6.93
CA GLU A 95 0.77 -6.13 6.49
C GLU A 95 1.03 -7.49 5.85
N SER A 96 0.29 -8.52 6.24
CA SER A 96 0.43 -9.88 5.69
C SER A 96 0.21 -9.94 4.18
N LEU A 97 -0.56 -9.00 3.60
CA LEU A 97 -0.72 -8.88 2.16
C LEU A 97 0.56 -8.39 1.49
N LEU A 98 1.27 -7.43 2.10
CA LEU A 98 2.58 -6.95 1.62
C LEU A 98 3.62 -8.06 1.77
N GLU A 99 3.64 -8.72 2.93
CA GLU A 99 4.62 -9.77 3.25
C GLU A 99 4.50 -10.96 2.29
N LYS A 100 3.29 -11.29 1.83
CA LYS A 100 3.05 -12.32 0.81
C LYS A 100 3.72 -11.98 -0.52
N VAL A 101 3.56 -10.75 -1.01
CA VAL A 101 4.14 -10.30 -2.29
C VAL A 101 5.66 -10.16 -2.17
N ASP A 102 6.14 -9.60 -1.06
CA ASP A 102 7.56 -9.48 -0.74
C ASP A 102 8.27 -10.85 -0.76
N MET A 103 7.70 -11.85 -0.09
CA MET A 103 8.22 -13.23 -0.13
C MET A 103 8.21 -13.84 -1.53
N GLN A 104 7.20 -13.55 -2.36
CA GLN A 104 7.15 -14.02 -3.74
C GLN A 104 8.29 -13.42 -4.57
N LYS A 105 8.53 -12.10 -4.45
CA LYS A 105 9.61 -11.41 -5.15
C LYS A 105 10.99 -11.84 -4.66
N CYS A 106 11.17 -12.03 -3.36
CA CYS A 106 12.40 -12.58 -2.78
C CYS A 106 12.74 -13.97 -3.33
N LYS A 107 11.74 -14.85 -3.55
CA LYS A 107 11.97 -16.17 -4.16
C LYS A 107 12.45 -16.08 -5.61
N VAL A 108 11.90 -15.14 -6.40
CA VAL A 108 12.30 -14.92 -7.79
C VAL A 108 13.73 -14.38 -7.89
N ASN A 109 14.13 -13.47 -6.99
CA ASN A 109 15.51 -12.96 -6.96
C ASN A 109 16.57 -14.05 -6.71
N ASN A 110 16.20 -15.16 -6.09
CA ASN A 110 17.11 -16.30 -5.85
C ASN A 110 17.15 -17.30 -7.01
N LEU A 111 16.30 -17.16 -8.04
CA LEU A 111 16.32 -18.01 -9.22
C LEU A 111 17.25 -17.40 -10.26
N CYS A 112 18.41 -18.05 -10.49
CA CYS A 112 19.30 -17.69 -11.58
C CYS A 112 18.56 -17.91 -12.91
N LEU A 113 18.15 -16.83 -13.57
CA LEU A 113 17.40 -16.85 -14.83
C LEU A 113 18.25 -17.25 -16.04
N TRP A 114 19.57 -17.39 -15.83
CA TRP A 114 20.53 -17.81 -16.84
C TRP A 114 21.30 -19.02 -16.30
N LYS A 115 21.20 -20.15 -17.01
CA LYS A 115 22.03 -21.35 -16.79
C LYS A 115 22.92 -21.56 -18.01
#